data_AF-W4RTK1-F1
#
_entry.id   AF-W4RTK1-F1
#
_cell.length_a   1.000
_cell.length_b   1.000
_cell.length_c   1.000
_cell.angle_alpha   90.00
_cell.angle_beta   90.00
_cell.angle_gamma   90.00
#
_symmetry.space_group_name_H-M   'P 1'
#
loop_
_entity.id
_entity.type
_entity.pdbx_description
1 polymer ?
#
loop_
_entity_poly.entity_id
_entity_poly.type
_entity_poly.pdbx_seq_one_letter_code
_entity_poly.pdbx_strand_id
1 'polypeptide(L)'
;MAFIVKQNTQEKIVEEQQVEAFLNDQEVIYEKWNINKLPANLQEKFLLTDDEKQQILEAFKAEIEDISARRGYKAQDVISLSDNTPNLDQLLANFKQEHHHTDDEVRFIVSGHGVFVIQGKDGEFFEVFLNPGDLISVPENTRHYFTLQDDRQVVAVRIFVTTEAGFLFTKRKKSASNHDDPQTLSKKKFFVVNIV
;
A
#
# COMPACT_ATOMS: atom_id res chain seq x y z
N MET A 1 6.70 -11.12 9.09
CA MET A 1 7.58 -9.96 9.26
C MET A 1 8.11 -9.63 7.90
N ALA A 2 8.14 -8.35 7.56
CA ALA A 2 8.58 -7.93 6.25
C ALA A 2 10.07 -8.22 6.01
N PHE A 3 10.45 -8.33 4.74
CA PHE A 3 11.84 -8.30 4.33
C PHE A 3 12.00 -7.39 3.12
N ILE A 4 13.23 -6.93 2.88
CA ILE A 4 13.55 -5.97 1.83
C ILE A 4 14.48 -6.59 0.80
N VAL A 5 14.28 -6.28 -0.48
CA VAL A 5 15.23 -6.55 -1.56
C VAL A 5 15.58 -5.24 -2.27
N LYS A 6 16.86 -4.87 -2.31
CA LYS A 6 17.33 -3.72 -3.10
C LYS A 6 17.47 -4.13 -4.56
N GLN A 7 16.83 -3.44 -5.50
CA GLN A 7 16.83 -3.88 -6.91
C GLN A 7 18.20 -3.75 -7.58
N ASN A 8 18.99 -2.76 -7.20
CA ASN A 8 20.31 -2.52 -7.81
C ASN A 8 21.36 -3.58 -7.39
N THR A 9 21.40 -3.97 -6.12
CA THR A 9 22.40 -4.89 -5.57
C THR A 9 21.88 -6.32 -5.41
N GLN A 10 20.57 -6.52 -5.48
CA GLN A 10 19.89 -7.77 -5.11
C GLN A 10 20.16 -8.19 -3.66
N GLU A 11 20.61 -7.25 -2.82
CA GLU A 11 20.83 -7.47 -1.40
C GLU A 11 19.48 -7.66 -0.70
N LYS A 12 19.40 -8.69 0.15
CA LYS A 12 18.23 -9.02 0.94
C LYS A 12 18.46 -8.65 2.41
N ILE A 13 17.60 -7.79 2.96
CA ILE A 13 17.58 -7.46 4.38
C ILE A 13 16.42 -8.23 5.02
N VAL A 14 16.73 -9.13 5.95
CA VAL A 14 15.74 -10.05 6.56
C VAL A 14 15.66 -9.92 8.08
N GLU A 15 16.64 -9.29 8.72
CA GLU A 15 16.65 -9.11 10.16
C GLU A 15 15.74 -7.92 10.52
N GLU A 16 14.89 -8.11 11.54
CA GLU A 16 13.80 -7.19 11.88
C GLU A 16 14.29 -5.78 12.19
N GLN A 17 15.33 -5.64 13.02
CA GLN A 17 15.91 -4.35 13.38
C GLN A 17 16.53 -3.65 12.15
N GLN A 18 17.14 -4.41 11.24
CA GLN A 18 17.69 -3.87 10.00
C GLN A 18 16.60 -3.43 9.02
N VAL A 19 15.50 -4.19 8.91
CA VAL A 19 14.33 -3.82 8.11
C VAL A 19 13.74 -2.51 8.63
N GLU A 20 13.49 -2.43 9.94
CA GLU A 20 12.96 -1.22 10.59
C GLU A 20 13.89 -0.02 10.40
N ALA A 21 15.18 -0.19 10.66
CA ALA A 21 16.17 0.88 10.50
C ALA A 21 16.25 1.38 9.05
N PHE A 22 16.22 0.46 8.08
CA PHE A 22 16.26 0.83 6.67
C PHE A 22 15.00 1.59 6.25
N LEU A 23 13.80 1.09 6.60
CA LEU A 23 12.54 1.77 6.24
C LEU A 23 12.43 3.14 6.91
N ASN A 24 12.85 3.26 8.17
CA ASN A 24 12.88 4.54 8.88
C ASN A 24 13.83 5.55 8.21
N ASP A 25 15.00 5.13 7.72
CA ASP A 25 15.90 6.00 6.95
C ASP A 25 15.25 6.49 5.65
N GLN A 26 14.39 5.68 5.03
CA GLN A 26 13.59 6.03 3.86
C GLN A 26 12.28 6.78 4.20
N GLU A 27 12.05 7.14 5.47
CA GLU A 27 10.80 7.76 5.98
C GLU A 27 9.54 6.91 5.76
N VAL A 28 9.70 5.62 5.46
CA VAL A 28 8.61 4.65 5.37
C VAL A 28 8.32 4.14 6.78
N ILE A 29 7.10 4.37 7.27
CA ILE A 29 6.69 3.81 8.56
C ILE A 29 6.47 2.32 8.38
N TYR A 30 7.00 1.55 9.31
CA TYR A 30 6.70 0.13 9.44
C TYR A 30 6.35 -0.18 10.89
N GLU A 31 5.25 -0.91 11.09
CA GLU A 31 4.83 -1.39 12.40
C GLU A 31 4.40 -2.83 12.28
N LYS A 32 4.61 -3.59 13.35
CA LYS A 32 4.20 -4.98 13.42
C LYS A 32 3.13 -5.14 14.48
N TRP A 33 1.90 -5.39 14.04
CA TRP A 33 0.77 -5.57 14.93
C TRP A 33 0.56 -7.05 15.24
N ASN A 34 -0.02 -7.33 16.40
CA ASN A 34 -0.26 -8.71 16.83
C ASN A 34 -1.41 -9.34 16.03
N ILE A 35 -1.09 -10.00 14.93
CA ILE A 35 -2.06 -10.64 14.04
C ILE A 35 -2.92 -11.71 14.74
N ASN A 36 -2.45 -12.27 15.86
CA ASN A 36 -3.21 -13.26 16.64
C ASN A 36 -4.47 -12.70 17.31
N LYS A 37 -4.67 -11.37 17.29
CA LYS A 37 -5.94 -10.73 17.68
C LYS A 37 -7.07 -11.04 16.71
N LEU A 38 -6.75 -11.41 15.47
CA LEU A 38 -7.74 -11.73 14.44
C LEU A 38 -8.45 -13.05 14.77
N PRO A 39 -9.80 -13.07 14.81
CA PRO A 39 -10.57 -14.30 14.99
C PRO A 39 -10.17 -15.39 14.00
N ALA A 40 -10.06 -16.63 14.46
CA ALA A 40 -9.57 -17.76 13.65
C ALA A 40 -10.39 -17.99 12.38
N ASN A 41 -11.69 -17.67 12.38
CA ASN A 41 -12.57 -17.78 11.21
C ASN A 41 -12.31 -16.71 10.12
N LEU A 42 -11.50 -15.70 10.42
CA LEU A 42 -11.12 -14.62 9.49
C LEU A 42 -9.67 -14.73 9.02
N GLN A 43 -8.87 -15.59 9.63
CA GLN A 43 -7.49 -15.85 9.20
C GLN A 43 -7.50 -16.56 7.85
N GLU A 44 -6.74 -16.04 6.88
CA GLU A 44 -6.64 -16.57 5.51
C GLU A 44 -8.00 -16.64 4.79
N LYS A 45 -8.92 -15.72 5.13
CA LYS A 45 -10.23 -15.61 4.49
C LYS A 45 -10.27 -14.42 3.51
N PHE A 46 -10.45 -14.72 2.22
CA PHE A 46 -10.41 -13.72 1.15
C PHE A 46 -11.80 -13.32 0.62
N LEU A 47 -12.84 -14.09 0.90
CA LEU A 47 -14.23 -13.73 0.58
C LEU A 47 -14.92 -13.24 1.86
N LEU A 48 -14.91 -11.93 2.06
CA LEU A 48 -15.39 -11.29 3.27
C LEU A 48 -16.76 -10.66 3.07
N THR A 49 -17.68 -10.91 4.01
CA THR A 49 -18.91 -10.12 4.14
C THR A 49 -18.59 -8.76 4.76
N ASP A 50 -19.52 -7.81 4.68
CA ASP A 50 -19.33 -6.49 5.31
C ASP A 50 -19.23 -6.59 6.84
N ASP A 51 -19.97 -7.51 7.46
CA ASP A 51 -19.85 -7.80 8.91
C ASP A 51 -18.44 -8.30 9.26
N GLU A 52 -17.83 -9.11 8.40
CA GLU A 52 -16.48 -9.65 8.61
C GLU A 52 -15.40 -8.58 8.41
N LYS A 53 -15.58 -7.67 7.45
CA LYS A 53 -14.74 -6.47 7.32
C LYS A 53 -14.82 -5.62 8.59
N GLN A 54 -16.01 -5.43 9.15
CA GLN A 54 -16.18 -4.69 10.40
C GLN A 54 -15.51 -5.39 11.59
N GLN A 55 -15.57 -6.73 11.66
CA GLN A 55 -14.85 -7.51 12.68
C GLN A 55 -13.34 -7.34 12.58
N ILE A 56 -12.78 -7.29 11.36
CA ILE A 56 -11.35 -6.99 11.15
C ILE A 56 -11.01 -5.60 11.70
N LEU A 57 -11.79 -4.57 11.35
CA LEU A 57 -11.55 -3.20 11.82
C LEU A 57 -11.64 -3.11 13.35
N GLU A 58 -12.60 -3.78 13.98
CA GLU A 58 -12.75 -3.80 15.43
C GLU A 58 -11.56 -4.52 16.12
N ALA A 59 -11.08 -5.62 15.55
CA ALA A 59 -9.94 -6.37 16.11
C ALA A 59 -8.65 -5.54 16.19
N PHE A 60 -8.45 -4.59 15.26
CA PHE A 60 -7.26 -3.72 15.19
C PHE A 60 -7.56 -2.25 15.49
N LYS A 61 -8.72 -1.97 16.10
CA LYS A 61 -9.19 -0.60 16.35
C LYS A 61 -8.20 0.24 17.15
N ALA A 62 -7.63 -0.33 18.21
CA ALA A 62 -6.69 0.40 19.08
C ALA A 62 -5.42 0.83 18.32
N GLU A 63 -4.86 -0.05 17.48
CA GLU A 63 -3.68 0.25 16.68
C GLU A 63 -3.99 1.24 15.55
N ILE A 64 -5.16 1.09 14.90
CA ILE A 64 -5.65 2.03 13.88
C ILE A 64 -5.86 3.42 14.48
N GLU A 65 -6.49 3.52 15.66
CA GLU A 65 -6.72 4.79 16.35
C GLU A 65 -5.40 5.44 16.77
N ASP A 66 -4.43 4.68 17.26
CA ASP A 66 -3.11 5.18 17.64
C ASP A 66 -2.35 5.80 16.46
N ILE A 67 -2.21 5.06 15.35
CA ILE A 67 -1.50 5.59 14.17
C ILE A 67 -2.27 6.76 13.53
N SER A 68 -3.60 6.69 13.53
CA SER A 68 -4.45 7.77 13.03
C SER A 68 -4.30 9.05 13.87
N ALA A 69 -4.22 8.92 15.19
CA ALA A 69 -3.98 10.07 16.07
C ALA A 69 -2.58 10.67 15.89
N ARG A 70 -1.55 9.83 15.69
CA ARG A 70 -0.16 10.27 15.46
C ARG A 70 0.03 10.98 14.12
N ARG A 71 -0.72 10.57 13.09
CA ARG A 71 -0.50 11.02 11.69
C ARG A 71 -1.65 11.82 11.08
N GLY A 72 -2.77 11.97 11.80
CA GLY A 72 -3.93 12.74 11.36
C GLY A 72 -4.81 12.01 10.34
N TYR A 73 -4.81 10.67 10.33
CA TYR A 73 -5.67 9.87 9.45
C TYR A 73 -7.13 9.91 9.93
N LYS A 74 -8.06 9.81 8.98
CA LYS A 74 -9.49 10.13 9.20
C LYS A 74 -10.46 9.02 8.80
N ALA A 75 -10.05 8.12 7.91
CA ALA A 75 -10.91 7.07 7.40
C ALA A 75 -10.12 5.79 7.18
N GLN A 76 -10.85 4.68 7.19
CA GLN A 76 -10.30 3.35 7.00
C GLN A 76 -11.35 2.42 6.43
N ASP A 77 -10.91 1.44 5.65
CA ASP A 77 -11.74 0.35 5.17
C ASP A 77 -10.91 -0.92 4.97
N VAL A 78 -11.58 -2.01 4.57
CA VAL A 78 -10.95 -3.31 4.28
C VAL A 78 -11.16 -3.64 2.81
N ILE A 79 -10.08 -3.97 2.12
CA ILE A 79 -10.12 -4.53 0.78
C ILE A 79 -9.67 -5.99 0.79
N SER A 80 -10.21 -6.76 -0.15
CA SER A 80 -9.74 -8.10 -0.45
C SER A 80 -9.52 -8.24 -1.95
N LEU A 81 -8.31 -8.65 -2.33
CA LEU A 81 -7.96 -9.04 -3.68
C LEU A 81 -7.64 -10.52 -3.67
N SER A 82 -8.26 -11.29 -4.56
CA SER A 82 -7.96 -12.69 -4.80
C SER A 82 -8.40 -13.05 -6.21
N ASP A 83 -8.14 -14.28 -6.66
CA ASP A 83 -8.61 -14.74 -7.98
C ASP A 83 -10.15 -14.71 -8.13
N ASN A 84 -10.90 -14.57 -7.04
CA ASN A 84 -12.35 -14.35 -7.07
C ASN A 84 -12.75 -12.88 -7.32
N THR A 85 -11.81 -11.93 -7.25
CA THR A 85 -12.07 -10.52 -7.49
C THR A 85 -12.35 -10.29 -8.99
N PRO A 86 -13.53 -9.75 -9.37
CA PRO A 86 -13.80 -9.42 -10.75
C PRO A 86 -12.77 -8.45 -11.32
N ASN A 87 -12.30 -8.71 -12.54
CA ASN A 87 -11.31 -7.88 -13.23
C ASN A 87 -9.97 -7.72 -12.47
N LEU A 88 -9.58 -8.70 -11.65
CA LEU A 88 -8.33 -8.67 -10.88
C LEU A 88 -7.13 -8.25 -11.74
N ASP A 89 -6.93 -8.86 -12.91
CA ASP A 89 -5.77 -8.56 -13.77
C ASP A 89 -5.74 -7.09 -14.22
N GLN A 90 -6.91 -6.49 -14.49
CA GLN A 90 -6.99 -5.08 -14.84
C GLN A 90 -6.69 -4.17 -13.64
N LEU A 91 -7.16 -4.53 -12.45
CA LEU A 91 -6.83 -3.82 -11.20
C LEU A 91 -5.33 -3.89 -10.91
N LEU A 92 -4.74 -5.09 -10.97
CA LEU A 92 -3.30 -5.30 -10.77
C LEU A 92 -2.47 -4.56 -11.82
N ALA A 93 -2.91 -4.49 -13.08
CA ALA A 93 -2.23 -3.72 -14.11
C ALA A 93 -2.19 -2.21 -13.81
N ASN A 94 -3.15 -1.69 -13.05
CA ASN A 94 -3.12 -0.30 -12.58
C ASN A 94 -2.15 -0.13 -11.40
N PHE A 95 -2.16 -1.04 -10.42
CA PHE A 95 -1.27 -0.97 -9.26
C PHE A 95 0.20 -1.18 -9.61
N LYS A 96 0.49 -1.97 -10.66
CA LYS A 96 1.84 -2.19 -11.20
C LYS A 96 2.41 -0.99 -11.96
N GLN A 97 1.60 0.01 -12.26
CA GLN A 97 2.11 1.23 -12.88
C GLN A 97 2.63 2.15 -11.78
N GLU A 98 3.88 2.56 -11.91
CA GLU A 98 4.49 3.53 -11.01
C GLU A 98 3.65 4.82 -10.89
N HIS A 99 3.43 5.24 -9.65
CA HIS A 99 2.65 6.41 -9.28
C HIS A 99 3.17 7.01 -7.97
N HIS A 100 2.54 8.10 -7.55
CA HIS A 100 2.65 8.65 -6.19
C HIS A 100 1.28 9.18 -5.77
N HIS A 101 1.17 9.51 -4.49
CA HIS A 101 -0.01 10.13 -3.89
C HIS A 101 0.39 11.44 -3.22
N THR A 102 -0.56 12.37 -3.03
CA THR A 102 -0.34 13.62 -2.29
C THR A 102 -0.58 13.48 -0.79
N ASP A 103 -0.98 12.29 -0.36
CA ASP A 103 -1.18 11.88 1.02
C ASP A 103 -0.38 10.57 1.23
N ASP A 104 -0.12 10.20 2.48
CA ASP A 104 0.50 8.93 2.82
C ASP A 104 -0.36 7.74 2.36
N GLU A 105 0.27 6.69 1.83
CA GLU A 105 -0.40 5.42 1.53
C GLU A 105 -0.17 4.40 2.66
N VAL A 106 -1.20 4.19 3.47
CA VAL A 106 -1.13 3.30 4.64
C VAL A 106 -1.84 1.97 4.35
N ARG A 107 -1.14 0.85 4.56
CA ARG A 107 -1.69 -0.50 4.41
C ARG A 107 -1.29 -1.36 5.60
N PHE A 108 -2.27 -2.04 6.20
CA PHE A 108 -2.04 -3.11 7.17
C PHE A 108 -2.50 -4.44 6.60
N ILE A 109 -1.61 -5.42 6.52
CA ILE A 109 -1.90 -6.72 5.92
C ILE A 109 -2.55 -7.64 6.95
N VAL A 110 -3.73 -8.15 6.62
CA VAL A 110 -4.55 -9.02 7.47
C VAL A 110 -4.42 -10.49 7.06
N SER A 111 -4.32 -10.77 5.76
CA SER A 111 -4.15 -12.12 5.20
C SER A 111 -3.49 -12.05 3.83
N GLY A 112 -2.84 -13.14 3.40
CA GLY A 112 -2.11 -13.17 2.14
C GLY A 112 -0.92 -12.20 2.11
N HIS A 113 -0.46 -11.85 0.90
CA HIS A 113 0.82 -11.18 0.72
C HIS A 113 0.82 -10.12 -0.38
N GLY A 114 1.65 -9.10 -0.16
CA GLY A 114 1.86 -8.01 -1.10
C GLY A 114 3.32 -7.58 -1.14
N VAL A 115 3.66 -6.83 -2.17
CA VAL A 115 4.97 -6.21 -2.34
C VAL A 115 4.77 -4.75 -2.71
N PHE A 116 5.30 -3.86 -1.86
CA PHE A 116 5.50 -2.47 -2.23
C PHE A 116 6.87 -2.31 -2.85
N VAL A 117 6.93 -1.69 -4.03
CA VAL A 117 8.19 -1.31 -4.64
C VAL A 117 8.29 0.21 -4.59
N ILE A 118 9.28 0.70 -3.85
CA ILE A 118 9.38 2.09 -3.40
C ILE A 118 10.71 2.67 -3.90
N GLN A 119 10.66 3.89 -4.42
CA GLN A 119 11.86 4.64 -4.76
C GLN A 119 12.48 5.21 -3.47
N GLY A 120 13.71 4.82 -3.18
CA GLY A 120 14.51 5.35 -2.08
C GLY A 120 15.05 6.76 -2.36
N LYS A 121 15.60 7.36 -1.31
CA LYS A 121 16.18 8.71 -1.33
C LYS A 121 17.38 8.85 -2.27
N ASP A 122 18.08 7.76 -2.52
CA ASP A 122 19.19 7.65 -3.49
C ASP A 122 18.70 7.55 -4.95
N GLY A 123 17.39 7.46 -5.16
CA GLY A 123 16.75 7.33 -6.47
C GLY A 123 16.61 5.89 -6.95
N GLU A 124 17.14 4.91 -6.20
CA GLU A 124 17.07 3.48 -6.51
C GLU A 124 15.82 2.85 -5.91
N PHE A 125 15.32 1.78 -6.51
CA PHE A 125 14.12 1.10 -6.01
C PHE A 125 14.48 -0.06 -5.08
N PHE A 126 13.64 -0.26 -4.07
CA PHE A 126 13.65 -1.43 -3.20
C PHE A 126 12.25 -2.01 -3.04
N GLU A 127 12.19 -3.29 -2.73
CA GLU A 127 10.97 -4.07 -2.62
C GLU A 127 10.75 -4.42 -1.15
N VAL A 128 9.55 -4.17 -0.62
CA VAL A 128 9.14 -4.53 0.74
C VAL A 128 8.09 -5.61 0.63
N PHE A 129 8.46 -6.83 1.02
CA PHE A 129 7.58 -8.00 1.01
C PHE A 129 6.83 -8.07 2.32
N LEU A 130 5.52 -7.94 2.28
CA LEU A 130 4.66 -7.84 3.46
C LEU A 130 3.92 -9.17 3.74
N ASN A 131 3.69 -9.43 5.02
CA ASN A 131 2.99 -10.60 5.55
C ASN A 131 1.86 -10.15 6.48
N PRO A 132 0.93 -11.05 6.88
CA PRO A 132 -0.07 -10.75 7.89
C PRO A 132 0.56 -10.22 9.19
N GLY A 133 0.04 -9.10 9.68
CA GLY A 133 0.57 -8.38 10.84
C GLY A 133 1.48 -7.20 10.50
N ASP A 134 1.91 -7.06 9.24
CA ASP A 134 2.78 -5.97 8.81
C ASP A 134 1.93 -4.73 8.40
N LEU A 135 2.17 -3.59 9.03
CA LEU A 135 1.71 -2.27 8.59
C LEU A 135 2.84 -1.53 7.89
N ILE A 136 2.52 -0.87 6.79
CA ILE A 136 3.40 0.06 6.08
C ILE A 136 2.69 1.39 5.82
N SER A 137 3.41 2.50 5.93
CA SER A 137 2.98 3.82 5.47
C SER A 137 4.02 4.39 4.52
N VAL A 138 3.69 4.47 3.23
CA VAL A 138 4.55 5.08 2.21
C VAL A 138 4.28 6.59 2.22
N PRO A 139 5.29 7.44 2.40
CA PRO A 139 5.07 8.88 2.54
C PRO A 139 4.57 9.52 1.23
N GLU A 140 3.82 10.60 1.37
CA GLU A 140 3.37 11.42 0.25
C GLU A 140 4.50 11.74 -0.75
N ASN A 141 4.15 11.93 -2.02
CA ASN A 141 5.05 12.28 -3.12
C ASN A 141 6.17 11.26 -3.40
N THR A 142 6.16 10.10 -2.75
CA THR A 142 7.13 9.03 -2.98
C THR A 142 6.68 8.18 -4.15
N ARG A 143 7.58 7.91 -5.10
CA ARG A 143 7.28 7.04 -6.25
C ARG A 143 7.25 5.60 -5.81
N HIS A 144 6.15 4.91 -6.10
CA HIS A 144 5.98 3.51 -5.76
C HIS A 144 5.01 2.80 -6.71
N TYR A 145 4.94 1.49 -6.57
CA TYR A 145 3.89 0.65 -7.13
C TYR A 145 3.66 -0.58 -6.23
N PHE A 146 2.54 -1.25 -6.43
CA PHE A 146 2.15 -2.44 -5.66
C PHE A 146 1.92 -3.65 -6.56
N THR A 147 2.33 -4.82 -6.09
CA THR A 147 1.99 -6.11 -6.70
C THR A 147 1.68 -7.15 -5.63
N LEU A 148 0.85 -8.13 -6.00
CA LEU A 148 0.70 -9.35 -5.20
C LEU A 148 1.93 -10.25 -5.38
N GLN A 149 2.15 -11.12 -4.40
CA GLN A 149 3.09 -12.23 -4.52
C GLN A 149 2.46 -13.39 -5.33
N ASP A 150 3.17 -14.52 -5.42
CA ASP A 150 2.78 -15.67 -6.23
C ASP A 150 1.43 -16.28 -5.83
N ASP A 151 1.01 -16.10 -4.58
CA ASP A 151 -0.30 -16.53 -4.07
C ASP A 151 -1.47 -15.69 -4.60
N ARG A 152 -1.20 -14.53 -5.23
CA ARG A 152 -2.18 -13.65 -5.88
C ARG A 152 -3.36 -13.28 -4.98
N GLN A 153 -3.14 -13.14 -3.68
CA GLN A 153 -4.21 -12.81 -2.74
C GLN A 153 -3.73 -11.95 -1.57
N VAL A 154 -4.55 -10.99 -1.18
CA VAL A 154 -4.29 -10.13 0.00
C VAL A 154 -5.60 -9.59 0.57
N VAL A 155 -5.68 -9.54 1.89
CA VAL A 155 -6.65 -8.73 2.62
C VAL A 155 -5.87 -7.62 3.32
N ALA A 156 -6.27 -6.37 3.12
CA ALA A 156 -5.59 -5.23 3.73
C ALA A 156 -6.59 -4.23 4.29
N VAL A 157 -6.27 -3.68 5.47
CA VAL A 157 -6.88 -2.44 5.94
C VAL A 157 -6.18 -1.28 5.24
N ARG A 158 -6.97 -0.40 4.62
CA ARG A 158 -6.48 0.88 4.08
C ARG A 158 -6.81 1.97 5.09
N ILE A 159 -5.87 2.88 5.32
CA ILE A 159 -6.06 4.04 6.20
C ILE A 159 -5.72 5.30 5.40
N PHE A 160 -6.55 6.34 5.51
CA PHE A 160 -6.50 7.53 4.65
C PHE A 160 -6.43 8.83 5.45
N VAL A 161 -5.71 9.82 4.92
CA VAL A 161 -5.65 11.20 5.45
C VAL A 161 -6.98 11.95 5.24
N THR A 162 -7.71 11.64 4.16
CA THR A 162 -8.99 12.29 3.81
C THR A 162 -10.18 11.34 3.99
N THR A 163 -11.39 11.89 4.10
CA THR A 163 -12.62 11.12 4.28
C THR A 163 -13.13 10.44 3.01
N GLU A 164 -12.49 10.69 1.85
CA GLU A 164 -12.82 10.03 0.60
C GLU A 164 -11.95 8.78 0.43
N ALA A 165 -12.57 7.61 0.42
CA ALA A 165 -11.91 6.37 0.03
C ALA A 165 -11.66 6.41 -1.48
N GLY A 166 -10.45 6.78 -1.90
CA GLY A 166 -10.09 6.87 -3.31
C GLY A 166 -8.59 6.78 -3.53
N PHE A 167 -8.16 5.94 -4.48
CA PHE A 167 -6.78 5.99 -4.96
C PHE A 167 -6.63 7.15 -5.94
N LEU A 168 -5.96 8.23 -5.55
CA LEU A 168 -5.62 9.33 -6.45
C LEU A 168 -4.30 9.03 -7.15
N PHE A 169 -4.33 8.38 -8.31
CA PHE A 169 -3.11 8.13 -9.09
C PHE A 169 -2.69 9.40 -9.85
N THR A 170 -1.53 9.96 -9.51
CA THR A 170 -0.87 10.99 -10.32
C THR A 170 0.18 10.34 -11.22
N LYS A 171 -0.11 10.25 -12.53
CA LYS A 171 0.86 9.80 -13.54
C LYS A 171 1.63 10.98 -14.13
N ARG A 172 2.91 10.78 -14.43
CA ARG A 172 3.67 11.71 -15.26
C ARG A 172 3.31 11.50 -16.74
N LYS A 173 3.05 12.58 -17.50
CA LYS A 173 3.09 12.51 -18.98
C LYS A 173 4.52 12.14 -19.39
N LYS A 174 4.70 11.11 -20.22
CA LYS A 174 5.97 10.95 -20.98
C LYS A 174 6.21 12.27 -21.72
N SER A 175 7.39 12.86 -21.55
CA SER A 175 7.76 14.10 -22.24
C SER A 175 7.67 13.86 -23.75
N ALA A 176 6.70 14.50 -24.39
CA ALA A 176 6.65 14.57 -25.84
C ALA A 176 7.88 15.38 -26.31
N SER A 177 8.55 14.88 -27.33
CA SER A 177 9.63 15.58 -28.03
C SER A 177 9.17 16.96 -28.49
N ASN A 178 10.03 17.96 -28.25
CA ASN A 178 9.88 19.39 -28.54
C ASN A 178 9.09 19.72 -29.82
N HIS A 179 7.85 20.17 -29.67
CA HIS A 179 7.21 21.26 -30.42
C HIS A 179 5.77 21.38 -29.91
N ASP A 180 5.52 22.05 -28.78
CA ASP A 180 4.16 22.45 -28.43
C ASP A 180 4.14 23.70 -27.52
N ASP A 181 3.17 24.55 -27.84
CA ASP A 181 2.87 25.91 -27.37
C ASP A 181 2.76 26.05 -25.83
N PRO A 182 3.40 27.08 -25.21
CA PRO A 182 3.40 27.32 -23.77
C PRO A 182 2.03 27.53 -23.10
N GLN A 183 0.91 27.60 -23.83
CA GLN A 183 -0.42 27.78 -23.23
C GLN A 183 -1.18 26.51 -22.80
N THR A 184 -0.63 25.29 -23.00
CA THR A 184 -1.33 24.03 -22.65
C THR A 184 -0.98 23.43 -21.27
N LEU A 185 -0.18 24.13 -20.45
CA LEU A 185 0.23 23.70 -19.11
C LEU A 185 -0.84 24.00 -18.04
N SER A 186 -2.00 23.34 -18.06
CA SER A 186 -2.84 23.22 -16.85
C SER A 186 -4.00 22.24 -17.00
N LYS A 187 -3.74 20.94 -17.13
CA LYS A 187 -4.69 19.87 -16.72
C LYS A 187 -3.92 18.61 -16.30
N LYS A 188 -3.58 18.50 -15.00
CA LYS A 188 -3.23 17.21 -14.40
C LYS A 188 -4.51 16.36 -14.41
N LYS A 189 -4.52 15.23 -15.13
CA LYS A 189 -5.64 14.27 -15.06
C LYS A 189 -5.39 13.35 -13.87
N PHE A 190 -6.21 13.48 -12.85
CA PHE A 190 -6.30 12.53 -11.75
C PHE A 190 -7.16 11.36 -12.21
N PHE A 191 -6.72 10.13 -11.98
CA PHE A 191 -7.57 8.95 -12.11
C PHE A 191 -7.88 8.44 -10.71
N VAL A 192 -9.16 8.41 -10.37
CA VAL A 192 -9.66 7.72 -9.18
C VAL A 192 -10.01 6.30 -9.61
N VAL A 193 -9.29 5.30 -9.10
CA VAL A 193 -9.72 3.91 -9.22
C VAL A 193 -10.52 3.59 -7.96
N ASN A 194 -11.83 3.47 -8.11
CA ASN A 194 -12.67 2.93 -7.05
C ASN A 194 -12.63 1.40 -7.19
N ILE A 195 -12.03 0.72 -6.21
CA ILE A 195 -12.28 -0.71 -6.03
C ILE A 195 -13.64 -0.76 -5.34
N VAL A 196 -14.67 -1.17 -6.09
CA VAL A 196 -16.04 -1.38 -5.60
C VAL A 196 -16.19 -2.83 -5.21
#